data_AF-A0A2D6W0Q9-F1
#
_entry.id   AF-A0A2D6W0Q9-F1
#
_cell.length_a   1.000
_cell.length_b   1.000
_cell.length_c   1.000
_cell.angle_alpha   90.00
_cell.angle_beta   90.00
_cell.angle_gamma   90.00
#
_symmetry.space_group_name_H-M   'P 1'
#
loop_
_entity.id
_entity.type
_entity.pdbx_description
1 polymer ?
#
loop_
_entity_poly.entity_id
_entity_poly.type
_entity_poly.pdbx_seq_one_letter_code
_entity_poly.pdbx_strand_id
1 'polypeptide(L)'
;MTVPYLPLYIADYQADTSHLTTVEHGAYLLLIMNYWQRGKMLPADDRKLARIAGLGPREWNRIKGTISEFFEVSCSGWLHRRLESELSKLRDKSLKKRKGGLARAQQMHSERSARGQLNIGVGEDIPSSKEEGAAPDSDKAFWDNAKAYLGAKNAPLIGKWVKTYGKEEAARAITASQLERAVDPVPFIVKALQTRTQPASLDYGPC
;
A
#
# COMPACT_ATOMS: atom_id res chain seq x y z
N MET A 1 8.17 -2.42 5.58
CA MET A 1 9.27 -2.04 4.67
C MET A 1 10.39 -3.03 4.93
N THR A 2 10.68 -3.90 3.96
CA THR A 2 11.76 -4.89 4.09
C THR A 2 13.09 -4.19 3.79
N VAL A 3 14.07 -4.32 4.68
CA VAL A 3 15.43 -3.79 4.49
C VAL A 3 16.32 -4.92 3.93
N PRO A 4 16.73 -4.86 2.64
CA PRO A 4 17.31 -6.02 1.96
C PRO A 4 18.76 -6.34 2.36
N TYR A 5 19.49 -5.39 2.93
CA TYR A 5 20.86 -5.59 3.42
C TYR A 5 21.12 -4.70 4.63
N LEU A 6 22.06 -5.11 5.47
CA LEU A 6 22.61 -4.34 6.59
C LEU A 6 23.92 -3.68 6.14
N PRO A 7 24.06 -2.33 6.18
CA PRO A 7 25.34 -1.69 5.92
C PRO A 7 26.30 -1.90 7.10
N LEU A 8 27.21 -2.87 6.95
CA LEU A 8 28.25 -3.17 7.93
C LEU A 8 29.61 -2.75 7.38
N TYR A 9 30.24 -1.78 8.02
CA TYR A 9 31.58 -1.31 7.65
C TYR A 9 32.61 -2.08 8.47
N ILE A 10 33.40 -2.92 7.79
CA ILE A 10 34.26 -3.91 8.44
C ILE A 10 35.34 -3.27 9.30
N ALA A 11 35.98 -2.19 8.82
CA ALA A 11 37.03 -1.49 9.56
C ALA A 11 36.50 -0.91 10.88
N ASP A 12 35.39 -0.17 10.84
CA ASP A 12 34.76 0.39 12.03
C ASP A 12 34.30 -0.71 12.99
N TYR A 13 33.66 -1.76 12.45
CA TYR A 13 33.20 -2.88 13.27
C TYR A 13 34.37 -3.54 14.00
N GLN A 14 35.47 -3.85 13.30
CA GLN A 14 36.64 -4.46 13.94
C GLN A 14 37.31 -3.53 14.94
N ALA A 15 37.38 -2.22 14.65
CA ALA A 15 37.94 -1.24 15.59
C ALA A 15 37.14 -1.18 16.90
N ASP A 16 35.81 -1.18 16.80
CA ASP A 16 34.93 -1.10 17.98
C ASP A 16 34.83 -2.42 18.75
N THR A 17 35.04 -3.56 18.08
CA THR A 17 34.76 -4.90 18.65
C THR A 17 35.98 -5.78 18.83
N SER A 18 37.20 -5.27 18.64
CA SER A 18 38.44 -6.08 18.67
C SER A 18 38.69 -6.82 19.99
N HIS A 19 38.10 -6.36 21.09
CA HIS A 19 38.25 -6.92 22.42
C HIS A 19 37.21 -8.01 22.73
N LEU A 20 36.21 -8.21 21.87
CA LEU A 20 35.15 -9.18 22.08
C LEU A 20 35.65 -10.61 21.82
N THR A 21 35.11 -11.54 22.60
CA THR A 21 35.22 -12.97 22.31
C THR A 21 34.35 -13.36 21.12
N THR A 22 34.63 -14.51 20.50
CA THR A 22 33.82 -15.02 19.36
C THR A 22 32.33 -15.14 19.70
N VAL A 23 32.00 -15.51 20.94
CA VAL A 23 30.60 -15.61 21.41
C VAL A 23 29.97 -14.23 21.51
N GLU A 24 30.68 -13.25 22.06
CA GLU A 24 30.21 -11.87 22.15
C GLU A 24 30.03 -11.24 20.75
N HIS A 25 30.95 -11.48 19.82
CA HIS A 25 30.79 -11.09 18.43
C HIS A 25 29.51 -11.65 17.82
N GLY A 26 29.27 -12.96 17.98
CA GLY A 26 28.07 -13.62 17.47
C GLY A 26 26.79 -13.07 18.09
N ALA A 27 26.76 -12.91 19.42
CA ALA A 27 25.64 -12.35 20.15
C ALA A 27 25.32 -10.92 19.70
N TYR A 28 26.34 -10.06 19.62
CA TYR A 28 26.21 -8.69 19.15
C TYR A 28 25.68 -8.64 17.71
N LEU A 29 26.26 -9.43 16.80
CA LEU A 29 25.85 -9.49 15.40
C LEU A 29 24.38 -9.90 15.25
N LEU A 30 23.93 -10.93 15.98
CA LEU A 30 22.54 -11.38 15.98
C LEU A 30 21.58 -10.30 16.49
N LEU A 31 21.96 -9.57 17.54
CA LEU A 31 21.17 -8.47 18.08
C LEU A 31 21.04 -7.31 17.08
N ILE A 32 22.13 -6.88 16.43
CA ILE A 32 22.07 -5.80 15.44
C ILE A 32 21.33 -6.20 14.16
N MET A 33 21.41 -7.47 13.75
CA MET A 33 20.60 -8.01 12.64
C MET A 33 19.11 -7.97 12.99
N ASN A 34 18.74 -8.38 14.21
CA ASN A 34 17.35 -8.30 14.68
C ASN A 34 16.85 -6.86 14.77
N TYR A 35 17.69 -5.96 15.32
CA TYR A 35 17.40 -4.53 15.39
C TYR A 35 17.11 -3.97 14.00
N TRP A 36 17.99 -4.26 13.03
CA TRP A 36 17.86 -3.78 11.67
C TRP A 36 16.60 -4.29 10.97
N GLN A 37 16.35 -5.60 11.06
CA GLN A 37 15.17 -6.22 10.44
C GLN A 37 13.86 -5.66 11.01
N ARG A 38 13.81 -5.41 12.33
CA ARG A 38 12.62 -4.84 12.99
C ARG A 38 12.50 -3.34 12.78
N GLY A 39 13.63 -2.65 12.59
CA GLY A 39 13.72 -1.20 12.49
C GLY A 39 13.24 -0.48 13.74
N LYS A 40 13.38 -1.11 14.92
CA LYS A 40 12.92 -0.62 16.23
C LYS A 40 13.91 -1.06 17.32
N MET A 41 13.89 -0.35 18.45
CA MET A 41 14.67 -0.72 19.64
C MET A 41 14.42 -2.16 20.10
N LEU A 42 15.46 -2.78 20.64
CA LEU A 42 15.37 -4.10 21.23
C LEU A 42 14.63 -4.02 22.58
N PRO A 43 13.88 -5.06 22.98
CA PRO A 43 13.13 -5.04 24.23
C PRO A 43 14.06 -4.98 25.45
N ALA A 44 13.64 -4.26 26.50
CA ALA A 44 14.29 -4.28 27.82
C ALA A 44 13.93 -5.58 28.60
N ASP A 45 14.13 -6.74 27.97
CA ASP A 45 13.82 -8.05 28.54
C ASP A 45 14.95 -9.02 28.22
N ASP A 46 15.74 -9.37 29.24
CA ASP A 46 16.92 -10.23 29.12
C ASP A 46 16.59 -11.60 28.53
N ARG A 47 15.42 -12.17 28.80
CA ARG A 47 15.04 -13.47 28.25
C ARG A 47 14.82 -13.38 26.74
N LYS A 48 14.26 -12.27 26.26
CA LYS A 48 14.09 -12.01 24.82
C LYS A 48 15.43 -11.72 24.16
N LEU A 49 16.29 -10.93 24.78
CA LEU A 49 17.62 -10.62 24.26
C LEU A 49 18.48 -11.88 24.15
N ALA A 50 18.51 -12.70 25.20
CA ALA A 50 19.21 -13.99 25.19
C ALA A 50 18.71 -14.90 24.04
N ARG A 51 17.39 -15.00 23.84
CA ARG A 51 16.81 -15.79 22.75
C ARG A 51 17.18 -15.25 21.37
N ILE A 52 17.21 -13.93 21.19
CA ILE A 52 17.64 -13.30 19.93
C ILE A 52 19.12 -13.60 19.67
N ALA A 53 19.96 -13.53 20.70
CA ALA A 53 21.38 -13.84 20.63
C ALA A 53 21.68 -15.35 20.53
N GLY A 54 20.67 -16.22 20.61
CA GLY A 54 20.85 -17.68 20.57
C GLY A 54 21.51 -18.27 21.81
N LEU A 55 21.42 -17.60 22.96
CA LEU A 55 22.11 -17.95 24.20
C LEU A 55 21.15 -18.38 25.32
N GLY A 56 21.66 -19.23 26.22
CA GLY A 56 20.99 -19.53 27.47
C GLY A 56 21.05 -18.36 28.47
N PRO A 57 20.17 -18.30 29.49
CA PRO A 57 20.16 -17.21 30.47
C PRO A 57 21.48 -17.03 31.22
N ARG A 58 22.18 -18.13 31.52
CA ARG A 58 23.48 -18.09 32.22
C ARG A 58 24.57 -17.45 31.37
N GLU A 59 24.62 -17.80 30.09
CA GLU A 59 25.61 -17.26 29.14
C GLU A 59 25.32 -15.78 28.86
N TRP A 60 24.03 -15.46 28.64
CA TRP A 60 23.60 -14.07 28.48
C TRP A 60 24.03 -13.20 29.66
N ASN A 61 23.79 -13.64 30.90
CA ASN A 61 24.18 -12.87 32.08
C ASN A 61 25.69 -12.62 32.19
N ARG A 62 26.53 -13.51 31.62
CA ARG A 62 27.99 -13.31 31.61
C ARG A 62 28.43 -12.23 30.63
N ILE A 63 27.80 -12.16 29.46
CA ILE A 63 28.22 -11.26 28.38
C ILE A 63 27.40 -9.96 28.31
N LYS A 64 26.21 -9.92 28.92
CA LYS A 64 25.26 -8.80 28.83
C LYS A 64 25.93 -7.46 29.18
N GLY A 65 26.80 -7.45 30.19
CA GLY A 65 27.57 -6.26 30.58
C GLY A 65 28.33 -5.68 29.39
N THR A 66 29.25 -6.47 28.83
CA THR A 66 30.05 -6.11 27.64
C THR A 66 29.16 -5.68 26.46
N ILE A 67 28.13 -6.47 26.15
CA ILE A 67 27.27 -6.21 24.99
C ILE A 67 26.45 -4.92 25.18
N SER A 68 26.04 -4.60 26.41
CA SER A 68 25.23 -3.42 26.69
C SER A 68 25.97 -2.11 26.41
N GLU A 69 27.30 -2.08 26.43
CA GLU A 69 28.11 -0.90 26.16
C GLU A 69 27.95 -0.37 24.72
N PHE A 70 27.56 -1.23 23.78
CA PHE A 70 27.28 -0.86 22.40
C PHE A 70 25.89 -0.24 22.19
N PHE A 71 25.06 -0.20 23.24
CA PHE A 71 23.68 0.28 23.18
C PHE A 71 23.40 1.37 24.20
N GLU A 72 22.52 2.29 23.84
CA GLU A 72 21.89 3.20 24.78
C GLU A 72 20.75 2.44 25.49
N VAL A 73 21.03 1.95 26.70
CA VAL A 73 20.10 1.14 27.50
C VAL A 73 19.18 2.02 28.32
N SER A 74 17.87 1.80 28.19
CA SER A 74 16.82 2.52 28.90
C SER A 74 15.74 1.56 29.40
N CYS A 75 14.80 2.05 30.23
CA CYS A 75 13.62 1.28 30.63
C CYS A 75 12.74 0.88 29.44
N SER A 76 12.77 1.64 28.34
CA SER A 76 12.02 1.33 27.13
C SER A 76 12.67 0.25 26.26
N GLY A 77 13.98 0.07 26.33
CA GLY A 77 14.71 -0.84 25.45
C GLY A 77 16.16 -0.46 25.23
N TRP A 78 16.80 -1.21 24.33
CA TRP A 78 18.19 -0.97 23.91
C TRP A 78 18.18 -0.33 22.53
N LEU A 79 18.75 0.87 22.44
CA LEU A 79 18.85 1.64 21.20
C LEU A 79 20.27 1.59 20.65
N HIS A 80 20.40 1.38 19.35
CA HIS A 80 21.70 1.38 18.69
C HIS A 80 21.84 2.62 17.81
N ARG A 81 22.68 3.58 18.25
CA ARG A 81 22.79 4.91 17.65
C ARG A 81 23.13 4.89 16.16
N ARG A 82 24.15 4.12 15.77
CA ARG A 82 24.56 3.98 14.36
C ARG A 82 23.44 3.44 13.47
N LEU A 83 22.78 2.36 13.90
CA LEU A 83 21.69 1.75 13.14
C LEU A 83 20.49 2.67 13.04
N GLU A 84 20.16 3.44 14.08
CA GLU A 84 19.06 4.40 14.02
C GLU A 84 19.34 5.51 12.99
N SER A 85 20.58 5.98 12.91
CA SER A 85 21.00 6.93 11.86
C SER A 85 20.83 6.34 10.46
N GLU A 86 21.28 5.11 10.24
CA GLU A 86 21.14 4.43 8.95
C GLU A 86 19.67 4.16 8.58
N LEU A 87 18.85 3.73 9.54
CA LEU A 87 17.40 3.55 9.35
C LEU A 87 16.71 4.87 9.03
N SER A 88 17.07 5.97 9.70
CA SER A 88 16.55 7.30 9.40
C SER A 88 16.88 7.73 7.97
N LYS A 89 18.13 7.56 7.53
CA LYS A 89 18.54 7.83 6.14
C LYS A 89 17.72 7.00 5.13
N LEU A 90 17.45 5.74 5.43
CA LEU A 90 16.63 4.88 4.58
C LEU A 90 15.16 5.34 4.52
N ARG A 91 14.57 5.68 5.67
CA ARG A 91 13.21 6.23 5.77
C ARG A 91 13.12 7.51 4.94
N ASP A 92 14.07 8.43 5.07
CA ASP A 92 14.11 9.69 4.32
C ASP A 92 14.24 9.48 2.82
N LYS A 93 15.13 8.58 2.38
CA LYS A 93 15.27 8.20 0.97
C LYS A 93 13.96 7.64 0.42
N SER A 94 13.28 6.79 1.18
CA SER A 94 11.99 6.23 0.76
C SER A 94 10.90 7.31 0.67
N LEU A 95 10.86 8.25 1.61
CA LEU A 95 9.91 9.36 1.59
C LEU A 95 10.14 10.28 0.39
N LYS A 96 11.40 10.64 0.11
CA LYS A 96 11.77 11.43 -1.08
C LYS A 96 11.38 10.74 -2.38
N LYS A 97 11.65 9.43 -2.51
CA LYS A 97 11.23 8.64 -3.67
C LYS A 97 9.71 8.62 -3.84
N ARG A 98 8.96 8.44 -2.75
CA ARG A 98 7.50 8.45 -2.77
C ARG A 98 6.96 9.82 -3.23
N LYS A 99 7.47 10.92 -2.66
CA LYS A 99 7.09 12.29 -3.05
C LYS A 99 7.39 12.57 -4.53
N GLY A 100 8.60 12.21 -4.99
CA GLY A 100 8.97 12.38 -6.39
C GLY A 100 8.13 11.53 -7.35
N GLY A 101 7.77 10.31 -6.96
CA GLY A 101 6.87 9.45 -7.74
C GLY A 101 5.45 10.03 -7.85
N LEU A 102 4.92 10.56 -6.76
CA LEU A 102 3.61 11.24 -6.76
C LEU A 102 3.64 12.50 -7.63
N ALA A 103 4.68 13.33 -7.51
CA ALA A 103 4.83 14.53 -8.33
C ALA A 103 4.93 14.20 -9.82
N ARG A 104 5.69 13.16 -10.20
CA ARG A 104 5.76 12.68 -11.58
C ARG A 104 4.42 12.16 -12.08
N ALA A 105 3.69 11.41 -11.26
CA ALA A 105 2.36 10.93 -11.62
C ALA A 105 1.39 12.10 -11.87
N GLN A 106 1.43 13.13 -11.03
CA GLN A 106 0.63 14.34 -11.20
C GLN A 106 1.01 15.11 -12.47
N GLN A 107 2.31 15.27 -12.75
CA GLN A 107 2.78 15.88 -14.00
C GLN A 107 2.27 15.12 -15.22
N MET A 108 2.42 13.79 -15.26
CA MET A 108 1.90 12.97 -16.36
C MET A 108 0.39 13.08 -16.52
N HIS A 109 -0.37 13.15 -15.42
CA HIS A 109 -1.82 13.38 -15.48
C HIS A 109 -2.15 14.76 -16.06
N SER A 110 -1.44 15.81 -15.65
CA SER A 110 -1.65 17.18 -16.18
C SER A 110 -1.27 17.30 -17.66
N GLU A 111 -0.14 16.74 -18.07
CA GLU A 111 0.32 16.73 -19.47
C GLU A 111 -0.63 15.93 -20.37
N ARG A 112 -1.15 14.80 -19.88
CA ARG A 112 -2.13 14.00 -20.61
C ARG A 112 -3.46 14.74 -20.74
N SER A 113 -3.86 15.50 -19.73
CA SER A 113 -5.06 16.36 -19.77
C SER A 113 -4.87 17.51 -20.77
N ALA A 114 -3.71 18.17 -20.75
CA ALA A 114 -3.38 19.24 -21.69
C ALA A 114 -3.29 18.74 -23.15
N ARG A 115 -2.67 17.57 -23.37
CA ARG A 115 -2.59 16.96 -24.71
C ARG A 115 -3.95 16.47 -25.21
N GLY A 116 -4.86 16.08 -24.31
CA GLY A 116 -6.25 15.78 -24.66
C GLY A 116 -7.04 17.03 -25.08
N GLN A 117 -6.68 18.21 -24.57
CA GLN A 117 -7.30 19.49 -24.93
C GLN A 117 -6.76 20.07 -26.25
N LEU A 118 -5.52 19.75 -26.65
CA LEU A 118 -4.93 20.24 -27.90
C LEU A 118 -5.37 19.46 -29.17
N ASN A 119 -6.22 18.44 -29.04
CA ASN A 119 -6.74 17.69 -30.19
C ASN A 119 -8.17 18.12 -30.59
N ILE A 120 -8.58 19.34 -30.19
CA ILE A 120 -9.86 19.94 -30.55
C ILE A 120 -9.61 21.12 -31.52
N GLY A 121 -9.79 20.85 -32.82
CA GLY A 121 -9.70 21.79 -33.95
C GLY A 121 -8.60 21.36 -34.93
N VAL A 122 -8.86 21.02 -36.20
CA VAL A 122 -9.70 21.72 -37.19
C VAL A 122 -10.31 20.74 -38.19
N GLY A 123 -11.59 20.97 -38.53
CA GLY A 123 -12.31 20.39 -39.65
C GLY A 123 -13.72 20.98 -39.73
N GLU A 124 -13.85 22.16 -40.36
CA GLU A 124 -15.12 22.71 -40.89
C GLU A 124 -15.68 21.72 -41.93
N ASP A 125 -16.99 21.45 -42.09
CA ASP A 125 -18.13 22.36 -42.28
C ASP A 125 -19.47 21.76 -41.77
N ILE A 126 -20.44 22.64 -41.48
CA ILE A 126 -21.79 22.40 -40.89
C ILE A 126 -22.85 22.35 -42.04
N PRO A 127 -24.03 21.71 -41.90
CA PRO A 127 -25.20 22.41 -41.30
C PRO A 127 -26.19 21.54 -40.48
N SER A 128 -26.64 22.10 -39.35
CA SER A 128 -28.00 22.09 -38.73
C SER A 128 -28.70 20.73 -38.46
N SER A 129 -29.20 20.38 -37.27
CA SER A 129 -30.08 21.18 -36.39
C SER A 129 -30.29 20.53 -34.99
N LYS A 130 -30.34 21.40 -33.95
CA LYS A 130 -31.11 21.36 -32.67
C LYS A 130 -30.87 20.25 -31.63
N GLU A 131 -30.25 20.61 -30.50
CA GLU A 131 -30.82 20.80 -29.12
C GLU A 131 -30.59 19.51 -28.27
N GLU A 132 -30.01 19.43 -27.06
CA GLU A 132 -29.44 20.30 -26.02
C GLU A 132 -28.52 19.44 -25.09
N GLY A 133 -27.42 20.00 -24.57
CA GLY A 133 -26.79 19.65 -23.27
C GLY A 133 -25.92 18.38 -23.11
N ALA A 134 -24.62 18.41 -23.47
CA ALA A 134 -23.69 17.30 -23.23
C ALA A 134 -22.72 17.54 -22.04
N ALA A 135 -22.93 16.76 -20.96
CA ALA A 135 -22.00 16.54 -19.85
C ALA A 135 -20.68 15.89 -20.33
N PRO A 136 -19.55 16.03 -19.61
CA PRO A 136 -18.27 15.45 -20.01
C PRO A 136 -18.38 13.93 -20.20
N ASP A 137 -17.94 13.44 -21.37
CA ASP A 137 -17.87 12.05 -21.83
C ASP A 137 -18.22 10.99 -20.76
N SER A 138 -19.53 10.75 -20.63
CA SER A 138 -20.17 9.91 -19.61
C SER A 138 -19.63 8.47 -19.59
N ASP A 139 -19.08 8.00 -20.71
CA ASP A 139 -18.55 6.64 -20.87
C ASP A 139 -17.24 6.47 -20.11
N LYS A 140 -16.30 7.38 -20.32
CA LYS A 140 -15.01 7.33 -19.65
C LYS A 140 -15.15 7.54 -18.14
N ALA A 141 -15.98 8.50 -17.73
CA ALA A 141 -16.25 8.79 -16.32
C ALA A 141 -16.85 7.57 -15.59
N PHE A 142 -17.78 6.86 -16.23
CA PHE A 142 -18.34 5.62 -15.69
C PHE A 142 -17.26 4.55 -15.47
N TRP A 143 -16.41 4.31 -16.47
CA TRP A 143 -15.38 3.27 -16.39
C TRP A 143 -14.31 3.55 -15.33
N ASP A 144 -13.89 4.80 -15.19
CA ASP A 144 -12.90 5.19 -14.19
C ASP A 144 -13.47 5.07 -12.77
N ASN A 145 -14.70 5.53 -12.54
CA ASN A 145 -15.38 5.42 -11.25
C ASN A 145 -15.66 3.96 -10.85
N ALA A 146 -16.11 3.14 -11.80
CA ALA A 146 -16.39 1.72 -11.55
C ALA A 146 -15.13 0.93 -11.18
N LYS A 147 -14.00 1.21 -11.86
CA LYS A 147 -12.69 0.61 -11.54
C LYS A 147 -12.13 1.11 -10.21
N ALA A 148 -12.34 2.37 -9.87
CA ALA A 148 -11.91 2.94 -8.59
C ALA A 148 -12.64 2.26 -7.40
N TYR A 149 -13.94 1.99 -7.54
CA TYR A 149 -14.74 1.38 -6.48
C TYR A 149 -14.53 -0.14 -6.35
N LEU A 150 -14.58 -0.88 -7.47
CA LEU A 150 -14.49 -2.35 -7.46
C LEU A 150 -13.07 -2.89 -7.57
N GLY A 151 -12.09 -2.02 -7.88
CA GLY A 151 -10.71 -2.39 -8.17
C GLY A 151 -10.50 -2.83 -9.62
N ALA A 152 -9.33 -2.50 -10.18
CA ALA A 152 -8.99 -2.76 -11.59
C ALA A 152 -9.08 -4.23 -12.00
N LYS A 153 -8.89 -5.18 -11.07
CA LYS A 153 -9.02 -6.62 -11.30
C LYS A 153 -10.43 -7.06 -11.73
N ASN A 154 -11.45 -6.25 -11.44
CA ASN A 154 -12.85 -6.54 -11.75
C ASN A 154 -13.32 -5.87 -13.06
N ALA A 155 -12.44 -5.22 -13.82
CA ALA A 155 -12.78 -4.59 -15.10
C ALA A 155 -13.46 -5.53 -16.12
N PRO A 156 -13.06 -6.82 -16.26
CA PRO A 156 -13.76 -7.75 -17.15
C PRO A 156 -15.20 -8.04 -16.71
N LEU A 157 -15.46 -8.05 -15.40
CA LEU A 157 -16.78 -8.31 -14.83
C LEU A 157 -17.73 -7.13 -15.06
N ILE A 158 -17.21 -5.90 -14.93
CA ILE A 158 -17.96 -4.67 -15.26
C ILE A 158 -18.33 -4.68 -16.75
N GLY A 159 -17.40 -5.08 -17.63
CA GLY A 159 -17.70 -5.26 -19.06
C GLY A 159 -18.75 -6.32 -19.34
N LYS A 160 -18.75 -7.43 -18.58
CA LYS A 160 -19.82 -8.43 -18.66
C LYS A 160 -21.17 -7.83 -18.27
N TRP A 161 -21.25 -7.05 -17.19
CA TRP A 161 -22.51 -6.42 -16.77
C TRP A 161 -23.02 -5.39 -17.78
N VAL A 162 -22.15 -4.54 -18.31
CA VAL A 162 -22.52 -3.54 -19.33
C VAL A 162 -23.00 -4.23 -20.61
N LYS A 163 -22.36 -5.34 -21.01
CA LYS A 163 -22.77 -6.12 -22.19
C LYS A 163 -24.11 -6.83 -21.99
N THR A 164 -24.40 -7.33 -20.78
CA THR A 164 -25.59 -8.14 -20.49
C THR A 164 -26.81 -7.30 -20.10
N TYR A 165 -26.63 -6.24 -19.32
CA TYR A 165 -27.72 -5.45 -18.71
C TYR A 165 -27.76 -3.99 -19.20
N GLY A 166 -26.79 -3.58 -20.02
CA GLY A 166 -26.64 -2.20 -20.44
C GLY A 166 -25.86 -1.34 -19.42
N LYS A 167 -25.31 -0.23 -19.92
CA LYS A 167 -24.44 0.65 -19.14
C LYS A 167 -25.20 1.35 -18.00
N GLU A 168 -26.42 1.80 -18.25
CA GLU A 168 -27.21 2.56 -17.29
C GLU A 168 -27.57 1.73 -16.06
N GLU A 169 -28.01 0.49 -16.25
CA GLU A 169 -28.36 -0.41 -15.14
C GLU A 169 -27.10 -0.85 -14.37
N ALA A 170 -25.99 -1.10 -15.06
CA ALA A 170 -24.71 -1.34 -14.40
C ALA A 170 -24.26 -0.14 -13.54
N ALA A 171 -24.39 1.09 -14.05
CA ALA A 171 -24.05 2.31 -13.31
C ALA A 171 -24.93 2.50 -12.07
N ARG A 172 -26.23 2.25 -12.20
CA ARG A 172 -27.18 2.32 -11.08
C ARG A 172 -26.88 1.27 -10.00
N ALA A 173 -26.63 0.02 -10.38
CA ALA A 173 -26.32 -1.04 -9.42
C ALA A 173 -25.01 -0.75 -8.66
N ILE A 174 -23.99 -0.22 -9.36
CA ILE A 174 -22.74 0.23 -8.72
C ILE A 174 -23.01 1.38 -7.74
N THR A 175 -23.83 2.36 -8.12
CA THR A 175 -24.19 3.50 -7.26
C THR A 175 -24.99 3.04 -6.03
N ALA A 176 -25.91 2.10 -6.18
CA ALA A 176 -26.67 1.52 -5.08
C ALA A 176 -25.75 0.80 -4.08
N SER A 177 -24.77 0.05 -4.57
CA SER A 177 -23.76 -0.59 -3.71
C SER A 177 -22.95 0.42 -2.90
N GLN A 178 -22.60 1.56 -3.52
CA GLN A 178 -21.88 2.65 -2.84
C GLN A 178 -22.71 3.31 -1.76
N LEU A 179 -24.00 3.55 -2.03
CA LEU A 179 -24.92 4.18 -1.08
C LEU A 179 -25.16 3.28 0.14
N GLU A 180 -25.34 1.97 -0.08
CA GLU A 180 -25.57 1.00 0.98
C GLU A 180 -24.29 0.57 1.72
N ARG A 181 -23.11 1.00 1.26
CA ARG A 181 -21.80 0.62 1.82
C ARG A 181 -21.67 -0.89 2.01
N ALA A 182 -22.07 -1.66 0.99
CA ALA A 182 -22.04 -3.11 1.05
C ALA A 182 -20.63 -3.63 1.38
N VAL A 183 -20.54 -4.52 2.37
CA VAL A 183 -19.27 -5.14 2.80
C VAL A 183 -18.62 -5.90 1.63
N ASP A 184 -19.45 -6.56 0.80
CA ASP A 184 -19.04 -7.21 -0.44
C ASP A 184 -19.79 -6.62 -1.65
N PRO A 185 -19.16 -5.72 -2.42
CA PRO A 185 -19.87 -4.97 -3.47
C PRO A 185 -20.22 -5.82 -4.69
N VAL A 186 -19.42 -6.84 -5.03
CA VAL A 186 -19.64 -7.66 -6.23
C VAL A 186 -20.91 -8.53 -6.14
N PRO A 187 -21.13 -9.34 -5.07
CA PRO A 187 -22.36 -10.12 -4.92
C PRO A 187 -23.62 -9.24 -4.84
N PHE A 188 -23.50 -8.07 -4.19
CA PHE A 188 -24.59 -7.11 -4.10
C PHE A 188 -25.02 -6.60 -5.48
N ILE A 189 -24.05 -6.18 -6.30
CA ILE A 189 -24.31 -5.67 -7.66
C ILE A 189 -24.91 -6.77 -8.54
N VAL A 190 -24.39 -8.00 -8.47
CA VAL A 190 -24.96 -9.13 -9.22
C VAL A 190 -26.42 -9.37 -8.85
N LYS A 191 -26.73 -9.37 -7.54
CA LYS A 191 -28.11 -9.53 -7.06
C LYS A 191 -29.01 -8.40 -7.54
N ALA A 192 -28.55 -7.15 -7.45
CA ALA A 192 -29.31 -5.97 -7.91
C ALA A 192 -29.62 -6.02 -9.42
N LEU A 193 -28.67 -6.50 -10.24
CA LEU A 193 -28.86 -6.68 -11.68
C LEU A 193 -29.81 -7.85 -12.00
N GLN A 194 -29.74 -8.94 -11.23
CA GLN A 194 -30.61 -10.13 -11.41
C GLN A 194 -32.06 -9.88 -11.00
N THR A 195 -32.30 -9.19 -9.87
CA THR A 195 -33.65 -8.90 -9.36
C THR A 195 -34.47 -8.04 -10.33
N ARG A 196 -33.82 -7.21 -11.15
CA ARG A 196 -34.49 -6.37 -12.17
C ARG A 196 -34.72 -7.04 -13.53
N THR A 197 -34.12 -8.20 -13.77
CA THR A 197 -34.26 -8.93 -15.04
C THR A 197 -35.43 -9.92 -15.02
N GLN A 198 -36.08 -10.10 -13.87
CA GLN A 198 -37.40 -10.73 -13.84
C GLN A 198 -38.45 -9.68 -14.22
N PRO A 199 -39.22 -9.86 -15.32
CA PRO A 199 -40.41 -9.06 -15.50
C PRO A 199 -41.30 -9.30 -14.28
N ALA A 200 -41.80 -8.23 -13.69
CA ALA A 200 -42.87 -8.29 -12.72
C ALA A 200 -43.98 -9.17 -13.32
N SER A 201 -44.15 -10.38 -12.79
CA SER A 201 -45.41 -11.08 -12.90
C SER A 201 -46.43 -10.16 -12.23
N LEU A 202 -47.19 -9.45 -13.06
CA LEU A 202 -48.41 -8.80 -12.64
C LEU A 202 -49.25 -9.86 -11.95
N ASP A 203 -49.35 -9.73 -10.62
CA ASP A 203 -50.47 -10.24 -9.86
C ASP A 203 -51.74 -9.70 -10.52
N TYR A 204 -52.42 -10.58 -11.27
CA TYR A 204 -53.86 -10.51 -11.42
C TYR A 204 -54.44 -11.59 -10.50
N GLY A 205 -54.69 -11.24 -9.24
CA GLY A 205 -55.94 -11.65 -8.61
C GLY A 205 -57.02 -10.64 -9.05
N PRO A 206 -58.30 -11.03 -9.22
CA PRO A 206 -59.03 -11.75 -8.16
C PRO A 206 -60.06 -12.81 -8.64
N CYS A 207 -60.26 -13.81 -7.79
CA CYS A 207 -61.55 -14.33 -7.26
C CYS A 207 -61.23 -15.51 -6.32
#